data_AF-Q6LEB5-F1
#
_entry.id   AF-Q6LEB5-F1
#
_cell.length_a   1.000
_cell.length_b   1.000
_cell.length_c   1.000
_cell.angle_alpha   90.00
_cell.angle_beta   90.00
_cell.angle_gamma   90.00
#
_symmetry.space_group_name_H-M   'P 1'
#
loop_
_entity.id
_entity.type
_entity.pdbx_description
1 polymer ?
#
loop_
_entity_poly.entity_id
_entity_poly.type
_entity_poly.pdbx_seq_one_letter_code
_entity_poly.pdbx_strand_id
1 'polypeptide(L)'
;KKADAVTLDGGMVFEAGRDPYKLRPVAAEIYGTKESPQTHYYAVAVVKKGSNFQLDQLQGRKSCHTGLGRSAGWVIPMGILRPYLSWTESLEPLQGAVAKFFSASCVPCIDRQAYPNLCQLCKGEGENQCACSSREPYFGYSGAFKCLQDGAGDVAFVKETTVF
;
A
#
# COMPACT_ATOMS: atom_id res chain seq x y z
N LYS A 1 -9.29 -26.94 -9.83
CA LYS A 1 -9.01 -26.06 -10.99
C LYS A 1 -10.29 -25.31 -11.31
N LYS A 2 -10.37 -24.01 -10.98
CA LYS A 2 -11.60 -23.18 -11.11
C LYS A 2 -11.38 -21.86 -11.87
N ALA A 3 -10.12 -21.53 -12.19
CA ALA A 3 -9.68 -20.36 -12.95
C ALA A 3 -8.26 -20.64 -13.49
N ASP A 4 -7.84 -19.88 -14.51
CA ASP A 4 -6.59 -20.12 -15.23
C ASP A 4 -5.55 -19.00 -15.11
N ALA A 5 -5.97 -17.73 -15.08
CA ALA A 5 -5.08 -16.58 -15.04
C ALA A 5 -5.65 -15.42 -14.22
N VAL A 6 -4.76 -14.61 -13.64
CA VAL A 6 -5.07 -13.37 -12.93
C VAL A 6 -3.87 -12.42 -13.01
N THR A 7 -4.12 -11.12 -13.18
CA THR A 7 -3.08 -10.10 -13.09
C THR A 7 -2.85 -9.73 -11.62
N LEU A 8 -1.59 -9.76 -11.18
CA LEU A 8 -1.21 -9.53 -9.79
C LEU A 8 -0.12 -8.46 -9.69
N ASP A 9 -0.20 -7.66 -8.62
CA ASP A 9 0.89 -6.81 -8.19
C ASP A 9 2.10 -7.66 -7.75
N GLY A 10 3.32 -7.13 -7.86
CA GLY A 10 4.56 -7.85 -7.56
C GLY A 10 4.59 -8.49 -6.16
N GLY A 11 4.03 -7.84 -5.14
CA GLY A 11 3.94 -8.43 -3.80
C GLY A 11 2.99 -9.64 -3.74
N MET A 12 1.91 -9.62 -4.53
CA MET A 12 0.98 -10.75 -4.65
C MET A 12 1.54 -11.87 -5.53
N VAL A 13 2.39 -11.55 -6.50
CA VAL A 13 3.15 -12.56 -7.27
C VAL A 13 4.08 -13.35 -6.34
N PHE A 14 4.73 -12.69 -5.38
CA PHE A 14 5.55 -13.37 -4.37
C PHE A 14 4.71 -14.37 -3.57
N GLU A 15 3.56 -13.97 -3.03
CA GLU A 15 2.67 -14.87 -2.28
C GLU A 15 2.13 -16.02 -3.16
N ALA A 16 1.70 -15.72 -4.38
CA ALA A 16 1.18 -16.71 -5.33
C ALA A 16 2.23 -17.76 -5.74
N GLY A 17 3.52 -17.42 -5.67
CA GLY A 17 4.62 -18.34 -5.96
C GLY A 17 4.93 -19.33 -4.83
N ARG A 18 4.43 -19.09 -3.62
CA ARG A 18 4.71 -19.94 -2.44
C ARG A 18 3.81 -21.17 -2.40
N ASP A 19 4.21 -22.13 -1.57
CA ASP A 19 3.33 -23.24 -1.17
C ASP A 19 2.04 -22.70 -0.51
N PRO A 20 0.86 -23.27 -0.82
CA PRO A 20 0.62 -24.42 -1.71
C PRO A 20 0.35 -24.03 -3.18
N TYR A 21 0.37 -22.74 -3.53
CA TYR A 21 -0.12 -22.23 -4.81
C TYR A 21 0.82 -22.51 -5.99
N LYS A 22 2.12 -22.28 -5.81
CA LYS A 22 3.18 -22.50 -6.82
C LYS A 22 2.84 -21.94 -8.22
N LEU A 23 2.18 -20.78 -8.28
CA LEU A 23 1.90 -20.10 -9.54
C LEU A 23 3.18 -19.44 -10.07
N ARG A 24 3.20 -19.13 -11.36
CA ARG A 24 4.33 -18.46 -12.03
C ARG A 24 3.84 -17.31 -12.91
N PRO A 25 4.57 -16.19 -12.98
CA PRO A 25 4.27 -15.14 -13.94
C PRO A 25 4.49 -15.66 -15.37
N VAL A 26 3.51 -15.46 -16.24
CA VAL A 26 3.56 -15.86 -17.67
C VAL A 26 3.49 -14.67 -18.63
N ALA A 27 3.06 -13.51 -18.13
CA ALA A 27 3.02 -12.23 -18.86
C ALA A 27 3.28 -11.09 -17.86
N ALA A 28 3.87 -9.99 -18.35
CA ALA A 28 4.12 -8.77 -17.58
C ALA A 28 3.45 -7.58 -18.26
N GLU A 29 2.93 -6.65 -17.47
CA GLU A 29 2.40 -5.38 -17.99
C GLU A 29 3.55 -4.51 -18.53
N ILE A 30 3.27 -3.79 -19.62
CA ILE A 30 4.19 -2.81 -20.21
C ILE A 30 3.64 -1.42 -19.91
N TYR A 31 4.47 -0.60 -19.29
CA TYR A 31 4.26 0.82 -19.00
C TYR A 31 5.17 1.68 -19.89
N GLY A 32 5.15 3.00 -19.66
CA GLY A 32 5.86 3.97 -20.49
C GLY A 32 5.13 4.28 -21.79
N THR A 33 5.87 4.70 -22.81
CA THR A 33 5.32 4.97 -24.15
C THR A 33 5.66 3.84 -25.12
N LYS A 34 5.07 3.85 -26.31
CA LYS A 34 5.39 2.86 -27.35
C LYS A 34 6.85 2.93 -27.79
N GLU A 35 7.44 4.12 -27.71
CA GLU A 35 8.83 4.41 -28.11
C GLU A 35 9.84 4.03 -27.01
N SER A 36 9.40 3.98 -25.75
CA SER A 36 10.23 3.60 -24.60
C SER A 36 9.43 2.73 -23.62
N PRO A 37 9.11 1.47 -24.00
CA PRO A 37 8.34 0.57 -23.16
C PRO A 37 9.15 0.12 -21.93
N GLN A 38 8.48 0.00 -20.79
CA GLN A 38 9.09 -0.41 -19.53
C GLN A 38 8.26 -1.51 -18.86
N THR A 39 8.90 -2.56 -18.36
CA THR A 39 8.23 -3.60 -17.56
C THR A 39 8.39 -3.37 -16.06
N HIS A 40 8.59 -2.11 -15.67
CA HIS A 40 8.72 -1.67 -14.29
C HIS A 40 8.00 -0.34 -14.11
N TYR A 41 7.80 0.04 -12.85
CA TYR A 41 7.27 1.34 -12.44
C TYR A 41 7.99 1.76 -11.15
N TYR A 42 7.82 3.01 -10.73
CA TYR A 42 8.48 3.56 -9.56
C TYR A 42 7.51 3.66 -8.39
N ALA A 43 7.87 3.08 -7.24
CA ALA A 43 7.19 3.36 -5.99
C ALA A 43 7.63 4.75 -5.48
N VAL A 44 6.65 5.61 -5.18
CA VAL A 44 6.88 6.98 -4.72
C VAL A 44 6.04 7.31 -3.49
N ALA A 45 6.53 8.22 -2.66
CA ALA A 45 5.78 8.85 -1.58
C ALA A 45 5.33 10.24 -2.03
N VAL A 46 4.02 10.44 -2.15
CA VAL A 46 3.43 11.72 -2.58
C VAL A 46 2.94 12.48 -1.35
N VAL A 47 3.22 13.78 -1.31
CA VAL A 47 2.78 14.70 -0.27
C VAL A 47 2.21 15.97 -0.91
N LYS A 48 1.39 16.72 -0.17
CA LYS A 48 0.90 18.03 -0.62
C LYS A 48 2.03 19.06 -0.59
N LYS A 49 2.03 19.97 -1.57
CA LYS A 49 2.91 21.15 -1.53
C LYS A 49 2.58 21.97 -0.29
N GLY A 50 3.60 22.37 0.46
CA GLY A 50 3.46 23.08 1.74
C GLY A 50 3.55 22.18 2.97
N SER A 51 3.55 20.85 2.80
CA SER A 51 3.97 19.93 3.86
C SER A 51 5.42 20.24 4.28
N ASN A 52 5.63 20.44 5.58
CA ASN A 52 6.95 20.77 6.15
C ASN A 52 7.54 19.56 6.91
N PHE A 53 7.67 18.43 6.21
CA PHE A 53 8.29 17.22 6.74
C PHE A 53 8.98 16.44 5.62
N GLN A 54 10.00 15.68 5.99
CA GLN A 54 10.74 14.77 5.12
C GLN A 54 10.38 13.31 5.41
N LEU A 55 10.93 12.39 4.60
CA LEU A 55 10.63 10.95 4.68
C LEU A 55 10.96 10.34 6.05
N ASP A 56 12.01 10.83 6.71
CA ASP A 56 12.45 10.43 8.05
C ASP A 56 11.61 11.05 9.18
N GLN A 57 10.69 11.96 8.86
CA GLN A 57 9.82 12.67 9.80
C GLN A 57 8.35 12.22 9.70
N LEU A 58 8.14 11.00 9.22
CA LEU A 58 6.81 10.40 9.03
C LEU A 58 6.20 9.83 10.31
N GLN A 59 6.97 9.69 11.39
CA GLN A 59 6.43 9.22 12.67
C GLN A 59 5.32 10.15 13.18
N GLY A 60 4.19 9.59 13.58
CA GLY A 60 3.00 10.31 14.04
C GLY A 60 2.19 10.97 12.93
N ARG A 61 2.60 10.87 11.65
CA ARG A 61 1.80 11.36 10.51
C ARG A 61 0.69 10.40 10.14
N LYS A 62 -0.21 10.86 9.29
CA LYS A 62 -1.29 10.05 8.72
C LYS A 62 -0.90 9.53 7.34
N SER A 63 -1.14 8.25 7.06
CA SER A 63 -0.69 7.62 5.81
C SER A 63 -1.80 6.95 5.00
N CYS A 64 -1.65 6.98 3.68
CA CYS A 64 -2.54 6.35 2.71
C CYS A 64 -1.77 5.29 1.91
N HIS A 65 -2.27 4.06 1.93
CA HIS A 65 -1.61 2.90 1.32
C HIS A 65 -2.54 2.24 0.30
N THR A 66 -1.99 1.71 -0.80
CA THR A 66 -2.80 1.05 -1.84
C THR A 66 -3.48 -0.24 -1.36
N GLY A 67 -2.94 -0.85 -0.30
CA GLY A 67 -3.37 -2.13 0.25
C GLY A 67 -2.19 -2.94 0.81
N LEU A 68 -2.46 -3.73 1.84
CA LEU A 68 -1.50 -4.60 2.49
C LEU A 68 -0.81 -5.54 1.47
N GLY A 69 0.51 -5.68 1.60
CA GLY A 69 1.30 -6.60 0.77
C GLY A 69 1.57 -6.13 -0.67
N ARG A 70 1.01 -5.00 -1.11
CA ARG A 70 1.31 -4.44 -2.45
C ARG A 70 2.70 -3.80 -2.48
N SER A 71 3.36 -3.84 -3.63
CA SER A 71 4.72 -3.34 -3.83
C SER A 71 4.88 -1.88 -3.38
N ALA A 72 4.29 -0.94 -4.11
CA ALA A 72 4.48 0.49 -3.82
C ALA A 72 3.71 0.97 -2.58
N GLY A 73 2.56 0.37 -2.29
CA GLY A 73 1.73 0.80 -1.16
C GLY A 73 2.13 0.20 0.19
N TRP A 74 2.93 -0.86 0.23
CA TRP A 74 3.28 -1.53 1.48
C TRP A 74 4.73 -2.04 1.51
N VAL A 75 5.11 -2.95 0.63
CA VAL A 75 6.40 -3.66 0.72
C VAL A 75 7.59 -2.68 0.69
N ILE A 76 7.61 -1.79 -0.31
CA ILE A 76 8.69 -0.81 -0.48
C ILE A 76 8.72 0.23 0.66
N PRO A 77 7.63 0.96 0.97
CA PRO A 77 7.69 1.98 2.01
C PRO A 77 7.99 1.39 3.40
N MET A 78 7.48 0.20 3.72
CA MET A 78 7.78 -0.42 5.02
C MET A 78 9.23 -0.91 5.11
N GLY A 79 9.81 -1.36 3.99
CA GLY A 79 11.24 -1.68 3.89
C GLY A 79 12.12 -0.45 4.13
N ILE A 80 11.77 0.69 3.51
CA ILE A 80 12.49 1.96 3.68
C ILE A 80 12.34 2.49 5.11
N LEU A 81 11.13 2.40 5.68
CA LEU A 81 10.85 2.92 7.02
C LEU A 81 11.32 2.00 8.15
N ARG A 82 11.75 0.77 7.85
CA ARG A 82 12.20 -0.22 8.84
C ARG A 82 13.15 0.34 9.91
N PRO A 83 14.16 1.18 9.59
CA PRO A 83 15.05 1.76 10.60
C PRO A 83 14.35 2.67 11.62
N TYR A 84 13.19 3.22 11.29
CA TYR A 84 12.43 4.17 12.12
C TYR A 84 11.29 3.52 12.92
N LEU A 85 10.93 2.27 12.62
CA LEU A 85 9.78 1.59 13.24
C LEU A 85 10.04 1.12 14.69
N SER A 86 11.28 1.21 15.18
CA SER A 86 11.69 0.60 16.46
C SER A 86 11.17 -0.84 16.61
N TRP A 87 11.24 -1.62 15.52
CA TRP A 87 10.56 -2.90 15.38
C TRP A 87 11.52 -4.08 15.49
N THR A 88 11.14 -5.05 16.31
CA THR A 88 11.80 -6.35 16.41
C THR A 88 10.83 -7.44 15.97
N GLU A 89 11.15 -8.12 14.87
CA GLU A 89 10.29 -9.11 14.21
C GLU A 89 9.89 -10.28 15.11
N SER A 90 10.72 -10.66 16.07
CA SER A 90 10.40 -11.73 17.03
C SER A 90 9.38 -11.34 18.11
N LEU A 91 9.11 -10.04 18.29
CA LEU A 91 8.22 -9.54 19.34
C LEU A 91 6.83 -9.21 18.84
N GLU A 92 6.71 -8.71 17.60
CA GLU A 92 5.42 -8.36 17.02
C GLU A 92 5.44 -8.46 15.48
N PRO A 93 4.29 -8.70 14.84
CA PRO A 93 4.15 -8.55 13.40
C PRO A 93 4.45 -7.11 12.97
N LEU A 94 4.98 -6.94 11.75
CA LEU A 94 5.28 -5.62 11.17
C LEU A 94 4.10 -4.65 11.25
N GLN A 95 2.88 -5.15 11.03
CA GLN A 95 1.64 -4.38 11.11
C GLN A 95 1.47 -3.70 12.48
N GLY A 96 1.87 -4.37 13.57
CA GLY A 96 1.81 -3.80 14.93
C GLY A 96 2.74 -2.61 15.10
N ALA A 97 3.97 -2.71 14.60
CA ALA A 97 4.93 -1.61 14.63
C ALA A 97 4.48 -0.43 13.76
N VAL A 98 3.95 -0.70 12.57
CA VAL A 98 3.43 0.34 11.67
C VAL A 98 2.21 1.04 12.28
N ALA A 99 1.34 0.29 12.96
CA ALA A 99 0.19 0.83 13.70
C ALA A 99 0.59 1.71 14.90
N LYS A 100 1.81 1.59 15.42
CA LYS A 100 2.36 2.49 16.44
C LYS A 100 3.11 3.68 15.84
N PHE A 101 3.66 3.50 14.64
CA PHE A 101 4.47 4.50 13.95
C PHE A 101 3.62 5.64 13.37
N PHE A 102 2.54 5.33 12.66
CA PHE A 102 1.61 6.33 12.12
C PHE A 102 0.47 6.61 13.11
N SER A 103 -0.03 7.85 13.14
CA SER A 103 -1.13 8.23 14.05
C SER A 103 -2.49 7.68 13.61
N ALA A 104 -2.72 7.60 12.30
CA ALA A 104 -3.87 6.97 11.67
C ALA A 104 -3.48 6.56 10.25
N SER A 105 -3.99 5.45 9.72
CA SER A 105 -3.74 5.07 8.33
C SER A 105 -5.00 4.60 7.60
N CYS A 106 -4.94 4.56 6.27
CA CYS A 106 -5.77 3.65 5.50
C CYS A 106 -4.88 2.62 4.80
N VAL A 107 -4.95 1.38 5.27
CA VAL A 107 -4.27 0.20 4.73
C VAL A 107 -5.32 -0.86 4.40
N PRO A 108 -5.94 -0.81 3.21
CA PRO A 108 -6.91 -1.81 2.79
C PRO A 108 -6.35 -3.24 2.87
N CYS A 109 -7.23 -4.23 2.98
CA CYS A 109 -6.90 -5.66 3.11
C CYS A 109 -6.31 -6.08 4.46
N ILE A 110 -6.16 -5.17 5.43
CA ILE A 110 -5.69 -5.51 6.77
C ILE A 110 -6.85 -5.89 7.69
N ASP A 111 -6.56 -6.71 8.70
CA ASP A 111 -7.51 -7.04 9.76
C ASP A 111 -7.78 -5.79 10.62
N ARG A 112 -8.93 -5.17 10.38
CA ARG A 112 -9.46 -4.03 11.13
C ARG A 112 -9.62 -4.29 12.63
N GLN A 113 -9.92 -5.52 13.04
CA GLN A 113 -10.13 -5.85 14.45
C GLN A 113 -8.80 -5.92 15.18
N ALA A 114 -7.78 -6.53 14.54
CA ALA A 114 -6.44 -6.61 15.09
C ALA A 114 -5.68 -5.27 15.02
N TYR A 115 -5.87 -4.49 13.96
CA TYR A 115 -5.13 -3.24 13.69
C TYR A 115 -6.06 -2.07 13.35
N PRO A 116 -6.91 -1.61 14.29
CA PRO A 116 -7.93 -0.58 14.01
C PRO A 116 -7.33 0.75 13.54
N ASN A 117 -6.15 1.15 14.04
CA ASN A 117 -5.43 2.35 13.58
C ASN A 117 -5.17 2.30 12.06
N LEU A 118 -4.84 1.12 11.53
CA LEU A 118 -4.48 0.97 10.12
C LEU A 118 -5.68 1.04 9.17
N CYS A 119 -6.91 0.99 9.69
CA CYS A 119 -8.14 1.17 8.93
C CYS A 119 -8.87 2.49 9.26
N GLN A 120 -8.34 3.30 10.17
CA GLN A 120 -9.04 4.46 10.74
C GLN A 120 -9.36 5.53 9.69
N LEU A 121 -8.51 5.72 8.68
CA LEU A 121 -8.72 6.72 7.62
C LEU A 121 -9.48 6.17 6.42
N CYS A 122 -9.73 4.87 6.37
CA CYS A 122 -10.44 4.24 5.26
C CYS A 122 -11.90 4.69 5.22
N LYS A 123 -12.46 4.79 4.01
CA LYS A 123 -13.71 5.52 3.72
C LYS A 123 -14.88 4.61 3.34
N GLY A 124 -14.65 3.29 3.25
CA GLY A 124 -15.72 2.32 3.03
C GLY A 124 -16.70 2.32 4.20
N GLU A 125 -17.96 1.97 3.90
CA GLU A 125 -19.03 1.96 4.90
C GLU A 125 -19.31 0.53 5.40
N GLY A 126 -19.58 0.41 6.71
CA GLY A 126 -19.91 -0.87 7.36
C GLY A 126 -18.80 -1.92 7.16
N GLU A 127 -19.18 -3.07 6.57
CA GLU A 127 -18.27 -4.17 6.23
C GLU A 127 -17.29 -3.83 5.10
N ASN A 128 -17.54 -2.76 4.35
CA ASN A 128 -16.65 -2.33 3.26
C ASN A 128 -15.53 -1.41 3.75
N GLN A 129 -15.57 -0.93 4.99
CA GLN A 129 -14.48 -0.16 5.57
C GLN A 129 -13.20 -0.99 5.56
N CYS A 130 -12.16 -0.48 4.90
CA CYS A 130 -10.85 -1.15 4.79
C CYS A 130 -10.86 -2.43 3.92
N ALA A 131 -11.92 -2.64 3.13
CA ALA A 131 -12.05 -3.82 2.29
C ALA A 131 -10.92 -3.95 1.25
N CYS A 132 -10.57 -5.19 0.91
CA CYS A 132 -9.58 -5.50 -0.13
C CYS A 132 -10.18 -5.43 -1.55
N SER A 133 -10.92 -4.36 -1.86
CA SER A 133 -11.61 -4.21 -3.14
C SER A 133 -11.98 -2.74 -3.40
N SER A 134 -12.48 -2.44 -4.60
CA SER A 134 -12.99 -1.12 -4.96
C SER A 134 -14.19 -0.63 -4.14
N ARG A 135 -14.77 -1.47 -3.26
CA ARG A 135 -15.80 -1.05 -2.30
C ARG A 135 -15.23 -0.16 -1.18
N GLU A 136 -13.92 -0.24 -0.94
CA GLU A 136 -13.19 0.76 -0.16
C GLU A 136 -12.73 1.88 -1.10
N PRO A 137 -13.25 3.10 -1.01
CA PRO A 137 -12.92 4.20 -1.92
C PRO A 137 -11.44 4.58 -1.92
N TYR A 138 -10.70 4.28 -0.85
CA TYR A 138 -9.27 4.52 -0.76
C TYR A 138 -8.40 3.31 -1.15
N PHE A 139 -8.99 2.27 -1.75
CA PHE A 139 -8.25 1.11 -2.26
C PHE A 139 -7.49 1.37 -3.56
N GLY A 140 -6.31 0.77 -3.68
CA GLY A 140 -5.48 0.84 -4.88
C GLY A 140 -4.76 2.16 -5.07
N TYR A 141 -4.12 2.32 -6.23
CA TYR A 141 -3.29 3.50 -6.53
C TYR A 141 -4.11 4.80 -6.47
N SER A 142 -5.20 4.87 -7.24
CA SER A 142 -6.07 6.04 -7.27
C SER A 142 -6.76 6.31 -5.93
N GLY A 143 -7.16 5.26 -5.21
CA GLY A 143 -7.78 5.40 -3.89
C GLY A 143 -6.82 5.95 -2.84
N ALA A 144 -5.58 5.45 -2.78
CA ALA A 144 -4.56 5.97 -1.86
C ALA A 144 -4.20 7.43 -2.18
N PHE A 145 -4.13 7.79 -3.48
CA PHE A 145 -3.95 9.19 -3.87
C PHE A 145 -5.17 10.05 -3.49
N LYS A 146 -6.39 9.54 -3.65
CA LYS A 146 -7.61 10.22 -3.21
C LYS A 146 -7.63 10.45 -1.70
N CYS A 147 -7.17 9.48 -0.90
CA CYS A 147 -7.02 9.62 0.56
C CYS A 147 -6.14 10.83 0.94
N LEU A 148 -5.05 11.05 0.21
CA LEU A 148 -4.22 12.25 0.35
C LEU A 148 -4.97 13.50 -0.15
N GLN A 149 -5.57 13.43 -1.34
CA GLN A 149 -6.29 14.55 -1.96
C GLN A 149 -7.38 15.11 -1.03
N ASP A 150 -8.23 14.23 -0.49
CA ASP A 150 -9.31 14.53 0.46
C ASP A 150 -8.77 15.06 1.82
N GLY A 151 -7.46 14.99 2.06
CA GLY A 151 -6.82 15.46 3.30
C GLY A 151 -6.95 14.49 4.48
N ALA A 152 -7.34 13.24 4.22
CA ALA A 152 -7.42 12.22 5.26
C ALA A 152 -6.01 11.86 5.76
N GLY A 153 -5.07 11.61 4.84
CA GLY A 153 -3.66 11.39 5.14
C GLY A 153 -2.74 12.54 4.72
N ASP A 154 -1.51 12.52 5.26
CA ASP A 154 -0.45 13.48 4.99
C ASP A 154 0.51 12.99 3.88
N VAL A 155 0.61 11.67 3.72
CA VAL A 155 1.44 11.00 2.71
C VAL A 155 0.67 9.86 2.04
N ALA A 156 0.82 9.71 0.72
CA ALA A 156 0.32 8.55 -0.03
C ALA A 156 1.47 7.78 -0.67
N PHE A 157 1.48 6.46 -0.47
CA PHE A 157 2.44 5.56 -1.09
C PHE A 157 1.81 4.92 -2.33
N VAL A 158 2.27 5.34 -3.51
CA VAL A 158 1.66 5.00 -4.81
C VAL A 158 2.74 4.80 -5.88
N LYS A 159 2.33 4.56 -7.13
CA LYS A 159 3.25 4.59 -8.29
C LYS A 159 3.35 5.98 -8.91
N GLU A 160 4.43 6.29 -9.61
CA GLU A 160 4.74 7.58 -10.22
C GLU A 160 3.65 8.08 -11.18
N THR A 161 3.00 7.18 -11.91
CA THR A 161 1.95 7.55 -12.88
C THR A 161 0.59 7.82 -12.25
N THR A 162 0.47 7.85 -10.92
CA THR A 162 -0.84 8.01 -10.25
C THR A 162 -1.32 9.47 -10.26
N VAL A 163 -0.39 10.41 -10.34
CA VAL A 163 -0.64 11.86 -10.19
C VAL A 163 -0.96 12.55 -11.55
N PHE A 164 -0.74 11.85 -12.67
CA PHE A 164 -0.82 12.39 -14.03
C PHE A 164 -1.88 11.66 -14.87
#